data_AF-A0A6A4QA77-F1
#
_entry.id   AF-A0A6A4QA77-F1
#
_cell.length_a   1.000
_cell.length_b   1.000
_cell.length_c   1.000
_cell.angle_alpha   90.00
_cell.angle_beta   90.00
_cell.angle_gamma   90.00
#
_symmetry.space_group_name_H-M   'P 1'
#
loop_
_entity.id
_entity.type
_entity.pdbx_description
1 polymer ?
#
loop_
_entity_poly.entity_id
_entity_poly.type
_entity_poly.pdbx_seq_one_letter_code
_entity_poly.pdbx_strand_id
1 'polypeptide(L)'
;MSIYVELTAFQASKVALCTSGTVAVELQLARLPCVVAYRANILTEWFIRYKAKIKYISLPNILLDSAIIPEALFQSCTPQNLASLLKDLISDSSCQEEQITAAEKFVKLLLPSEGIKHNLLQQDLMPTYPKYSPSVVAALTILNYGNSLRD
;
A
#
# COMPACT_ATOMS: atom_id res chain seq x y z
N MET A 1 22.39 1.36 -3.92
CA MET A 1 22.39 2.84 -3.92
C MET A 1 20.96 3.40 -3.95
N SER A 2 20.04 2.90 -4.79
CA SER A 2 18.69 3.48 -4.97
C SER A 2 17.80 3.50 -3.70
N ILE A 3 17.75 2.39 -2.94
CA ILE A 3 16.85 2.24 -1.78
C ILE A 3 17.14 3.26 -0.66
N TYR A 4 18.41 3.60 -0.44
CA TYR A 4 18.78 4.52 0.64
C TYR A 4 18.36 5.96 0.36
N VAL A 5 18.41 6.38 -0.91
CA VAL A 5 17.97 7.73 -1.32
C VAL A 5 16.46 7.88 -1.14
N GLU A 6 15.70 6.85 -1.51
CA GLU A 6 14.24 6.81 -1.40
C GLU A 6 13.77 6.88 0.06
N LEU A 7 14.39 6.08 0.95
CA LEU A 7 14.10 6.13 2.39
C LEU A 7 14.47 7.48 3.03
N THR A 8 15.54 8.12 2.56
CA THR A 8 15.94 9.45 3.06
C THR A 8 14.91 10.51 2.65
N ALA A 9 14.39 10.43 1.42
CA ALA A 9 13.33 11.31 0.95
C ALA A 9 12.02 11.11 1.74
N PHE A 10 11.70 9.86 2.12
CA PHE A 10 10.54 9.58 2.97
C PHE A 10 10.71 10.19 4.36
N GLN A 11 11.87 10.00 5.00
CA GLN A 11 12.12 10.56 6.33
C GLN A 11 12.13 12.09 6.38
N ALA A 12 12.54 12.73 5.27
CA ALA A 12 12.50 14.19 5.16
C ALA A 12 11.10 14.74 4.84
N SER A 13 10.14 13.88 4.49
CA SER A 13 8.79 14.27 4.06
C SER A 13 7.79 14.13 5.20
N LYS A 14 6.79 15.02 5.24
CA LYS A 14 5.65 14.93 6.18
C LYS A 14 4.45 14.19 5.59
N VAL A 15 4.26 14.32 4.29
CA VAL A 15 3.18 13.69 3.51
C VAL A 15 3.74 13.35 2.13
N ALA A 16 3.28 12.26 1.52
CA ALA A 16 3.67 11.85 0.17
C ALA A 16 2.49 11.73 -0.81
N LEU A 17 2.74 12.00 -2.08
CA LEU A 17 1.83 11.67 -3.18
C LEU A 17 2.49 10.55 -4.01
N CYS A 18 1.79 9.44 -4.23
CA CYS A 18 2.33 8.32 -5.00
C CYS A 18 1.36 7.82 -6.06
N THR A 19 1.91 7.28 -7.14
CA THR A 19 1.12 6.76 -8.28
C THR A 19 1.08 5.24 -8.34
N SER A 20 2.00 4.56 -7.64
CA SER A 20 2.11 3.10 -7.63
C SER A 20 1.59 2.52 -6.32
N GLY A 21 0.79 1.46 -6.43
CA GLY A 21 0.38 0.67 -5.27
C GLY A 21 1.55 0.04 -4.51
N THR A 22 2.70 -0.23 -5.16
CA THR A 22 3.90 -0.74 -4.49
C THR A 22 4.60 0.34 -3.66
N VAL A 23 4.68 1.56 -4.17
CA VAL A 23 5.25 2.69 -3.43
C VAL A 23 4.34 3.05 -2.25
N ALA A 24 3.02 2.90 -2.39
CA ALA A 24 2.09 3.05 -1.27
C ALA A 24 2.42 2.08 -0.12
N VAL A 25 2.82 0.84 -0.42
CA VAL A 25 3.27 -0.12 0.61
C VAL A 25 4.54 0.36 1.29
N GLU A 26 5.53 0.83 0.54
CA GLU A 26 6.80 1.34 1.09
C GLU A 26 6.59 2.56 1.99
N LEU A 27 5.71 3.47 1.58
CA LEU A 27 5.31 4.64 2.37
C LEU A 27 4.61 4.23 3.68
N GLN A 28 3.73 3.23 3.63
CA GLN A 28 3.08 2.68 4.82
C GLN A 28 4.09 1.99 5.75
N LEU A 29 5.05 1.22 5.20
CA LEU A 29 6.13 0.64 6.00
C LEU A 29 7.01 1.71 6.66
N ALA A 30 7.18 2.86 6.00
CA ALA A 30 7.87 4.03 6.54
C ALA A 30 7.02 4.87 7.51
N ARG A 31 5.76 4.50 7.75
CA ARG A 31 4.76 5.27 8.53
C ARG A 31 4.58 6.70 8.01
N LEU A 32 4.70 6.91 6.70
CA LEU A 32 4.55 8.21 6.06
C LEU A 32 3.13 8.34 5.50
N PRO A 33 2.29 9.29 5.99
CA PRO A 33 0.98 9.53 5.44
C PRO A 33 1.05 9.86 3.95
N CYS A 34 0.14 9.30 3.16
CA CYS A 34 0.19 9.45 1.72
C CYS A 34 -1.17 9.53 1.04
N VAL A 35 -1.16 10.01 -0.20
CA VAL A 35 -2.29 10.02 -1.13
C VAL A 35 -1.90 9.17 -2.35
N VAL A 36 -2.80 8.30 -2.79
CA VAL A 36 -2.60 7.47 -3.99
C VAL A 36 -3.35 8.08 -5.16
N ALA A 37 -2.65 8.33 -6.25
CA ALA A 37 -3.20 8.94 -7.45
C ALA A 37 -2.99 8.04 -8.65
N TYR A 38 -4.07 7.55 -9.27
CA TYR A 38 -3.96 6.71 -10.46
C TYR A 38 -4.88 7.19 -11.57
N ARG A 39 -4.34 7.40 -12.75
CA ARG A 39 -5.11 7.78 -13.95
C ARG A 39 -4.96 6.70 -15.01
N ALA A 40 -6.03 5.96 -15.27
CA ALA A 40 -6.09 5.03 -16.39
C ALA A 40 -6.74 5.67 -17.63
N ASN A 41 -6.67 4.97 -18.76
CA ASN A 41 -7.41 5.36 -19.96
C ASN A 41 -8.92 5.17 -19.72
N ILE A 42 -9.72 6.02 -20.36
CA ILE A 42 -11.19 6.12 -20.18
C ILE A 42 -11.88 4.79 -20.51
N LEU A 43 -11.39 4.08 -21.55
CA LEU A 43 -11.88 2.76 -21.92
C LEU A 43 -11.60 1.70 -20.84
N THR A 44 -10.42 1.77 -20.22
CA THR A 44 -10.00 0.88 -19.14
C THR A 44 -10.81 1.15 -17.87
N GLU A 45 -11.04 2.42 -17.54
CA GLU A 45 -11.91 2.83 -16.43
C GLU A 45 -13.33 2.30 -16.60
N TRP A 46 -13.91 2.44 -17.80
CA TRP A 46 -15.26 1.96 -18.07
C TRP A 46 -15.37 0.45 -17.89
N PHE A 47 -14.39 -0.30 -18.39
CA PHE A 47 -14.36 -1.76 -18.25
C PHE A 47 -14.18 -2.20 -16.79
N ILE A 48 -13.28 -1.55 -16.03
CA ILE A 48 -13.08 -1.83 -14.61
C ILE A 48 -14.34 -1.51 -13.82
N ARG A 49 -14.98 -0.35 -14.04
CA ARG A 49 -16.22 0.02 -13.34
C ARG A 49 -17.36 -0.96 -13.64
N TYR A 50 -17.43 -1.50 -14.86
CA TYR A 50 -18.47 -2.45 -15.26
C TYR A 50 -18.24 -3.86 -14.70
N LYS A 51 -16.98 -4.32 -14.64
CA LYS A 51 -16.67 -5.72 -14.33
C LYS A 51 -16.05 -5.95 -12.95
N ALA A 52 -15.37 -4.97 -12.39
CA ALA A 52 -14.63 -5.09 -11.14
C ALA A 52 -15.41 -4.46 -9.99
N LYS A 53 -15.95 -5.28 -9.09
CA LYS A 53 -16.45 -4.85 -7.77
C LYS A 53 -15.30 -4.57 -6.80
N ILE A 54 -14.25 -3.87 -7.27
CA ILE A 54 -13.07 -3.58 -6.47
C ILE A 54 -13.29 -2.23 -5.80
N LYS A 55 -13.46 -2.23 -4.47
CA LYS A 55 -13.69 -1.01 -3.68
C LYS A 55 -12.43 -0.16 -3.50
N TYR A 56 -11.25 -0.79 -3.50
CA TYR A 56 -9.96 -0.16 -3.25
C TYR A 56 -8.90 -0.70 -4.21
N ILE A 57 -7.99 0.16 -4.67
CA ILE A 57 -6.91 -0.26 -5.57
C ILE A 57 -5.58 -0.42 -4.82
N SER A 58 -5.34 0.38 -3.78
CA SER A 58 -4.10 0.26 -3.01
C SER A 58 -4.12 -0.98 -2.11
N LEU A 59 -3.01 -1.71 -2.07
CA LEU A 59 -2.87 -2.90 -1.21
C LEU A 59 -3.20 -2.62 0.27
N PRO A 60 -2.78 -1.50 0.87
CA PRO A 60 -3.12 -1.20 2.26
C PRO A 60 -4.64 -1.08 2.50
N ASN A 61 -5.36 -0.36 1.63
CA ASN A 61 -6.81 -0.23 1.77
C ASN A 61 -7.55 -1.55 1.49
N ILE A 62 -7.04 -2.38 0.57
CA ILE A 62 -7.58 -3.72 0.32
C ILE A 62 -7.42 -4.61 1.56
N LEU A 63 -6.23 -4.66 2.17
CA LEU A 63 -5.98 -5.52 3.34
C LEU A 63 -6.70 -5.04 4.60
N LEU A 64 -6.93 -3.74 4.74
CA LEU A 64 -7.65 -3.15 5.86
C LEU A 64 -9.17 -3.02 5.62
N ASP A 65 -9.65 -3.40 4.43
CA ASP A 65 -11.03 -3.20 3.92
C ASP A 65 -11.60 -1.80 4.23
N SER A 66 -10.76 -0.78 4.21
CA SER A 66 -11.10 0.58 4.63
C SER A 66 -10.35 1.63 3.83
N ALA A 67 -11.01 2.78 3.59
CA ALA A 67 -10.51 3.87 2.78
C ALA A 67 -9.55 4.80 3.56
N ILE A 68 -8.59 4.21 4.28
CA ILE A 68 -7.72 4.97 5.20
C ILE A 68 -6.73 5.84 4.43
N ILE A 69 -6.20 5.32 3.31
CA ILE A 69 -5.39 6.10 2.39
C ILE A 69 -6.33 6.73 1.35
N PRO A 70 -6.38 8.06 1.20
CA PRO A 70 -7.18 8.69 0.17
C PRO A 70 -6.68 8.30 -1.23
N GLU A 71 -7.60 7.81 -2.07
CA GLU A 71 -7.32 7.37 -3.43
C GLU A 71 -8.03 8.28 -4.45
N ALA A 72 -7.27 9.00 -5.27
CA ALA A 72 -7.77 9.74 -6.41
C ALA A 72 -7.63 8.90 -7.68
N LEU A 73 -8.71 8.20 -8.03
CA LEU A 73 -8.72 7.22 -9.11
C LEU A 73 -9.42 7.73 -10.38
N PHE A 74 -8.86 7.39 -11.52
CA PHE A 74 -9.42 7.59 -12.85
C PHE A 74 -9.89 9.03 -13.12
N GLN A 75 -11.18 9.26 -13.39
CA GLN A 75 -11.76 10.59 -13.60
C GLN A 75 -11.64 11.50 -12.37
N SER A 76 -11.58 10.94 -11.16
CA SER A 76 -11.36 11.70 -9.92
C SER A 76 -9.90 12.10 -9.72
N CYS A 77 -8.97 11.59 -10.54
CA CYS A 77 -7.58 12.03 -10.58
C CYS A 77 -7.46 13.35 -11.36
N THR A 78 -8.01 14.42 -10.77
CA THR A 78 -7.91 15.80 -11.24
C THR A 78 -6.94 16.59 -10.36
N PRO A 79 -6.20 17.57 -10.91
CA PRO A 79 -5.25 18.35 -10.13
C PRO A 79 -5.92 19.09 -8.97
N GLN A 80 -7.16 19.54 -9.13
CA GLN A 80 -7.92 20.19 -8.07
C GLN A 80 -8.23 19.22 -6.91
N ASN A 81 -8.66 18.00 -7.23
CA ASN A 81 -8.98 16.98 -6.23
C ASN A 81 -7.72 16.47 -5.52
N LEU A 82 -6.61 16.30 -6.26
CA LEU A 82 -5.32 15.96 -5.65
C LEU A 82 -4.84 17.06 -4.69
N ALA A 83 -4.96 18.32 -5.10
CA ALA A 83 -4.58 19.44 -4.26
C ALA A 83 -5.45 19.54 -3.00
N SER A 84 -6.76 19.28 -3.09
CA SER A 84 -7.62 19.25 -1.90
C SER A 84 -7.25 18.10 -0.97
N LEU A 85 -7.13 16.87 -1.49
CA LEU A 85 -6.76 15.70 -0.68
C LEU A 85 -5.41 15.87 0.03
N LEU A 86 -4.41 16.41 -0.67
CA LEU A 86 -3.11 16.71 -0.07
C LEU A 86 -3.21 17.82 0.97
N LYS A 87 -3.97 18.87 0.69
CA LYS A 87 -4.15 19.98 1.64
C LYS A 87 -4.83 19.51 2.92
N ASP A 88 -5.87 18.70 2.78
CA ASP A 88 -6.61 18.13 3.91
C ASP A 88 -5.68 17.23 4.71
N LEU A 89 -4.94 16.34 4.05
CA LEU A 89 -3.98 15.45 4.72
C LEU A 89 -2.83 16.21 5.40
N ILE A 90 -2.36 17.34 4.85
CA ILE A 90 -1.31 18.17 5.48
C ILE A 90 -1.85 18.93 6.69
N SER A 91 -3.10 19.40 6.61
CA SER A 91 -3.70 20.28 7.62
C SER A 91 -4.33 19.52 8.78
N ASP A 92 -4.81 18.30 8.55
CA ASP A 92 -5.48 17.46 9.54
C ASP A 92 -4.50 16.45 10.17
N SER A 93 -4.08 16.72 11.40
CA SER A 93 -3.22 15.82 12.17
C SER A 93 -3.94 14.52 12.57
N SER A 94 -5.28 14.54 12.72
CA SER A 94 -6.05 13.34 13.05
C SER A 94 -6.01 12.35 11.89
N CYS A 95 -6.17 12.82 10.65
CA CYS A 95 -6.03 11.97 9.47
C CYS A 95 -4.62 11.37 9.33
N GLN A 96 -3.58 12.14 9.67
CA GLN A 96 -2.21 11.63 9.68
C GLN A 96 -2.03 10.52 10.72
N GLU A 97 -2.52 10.73 11.94
CA GLU A 97 -2.43 9.75 13.03
C GLU A 97 -3.23 8.47 12.73
N GLU A 98 -4.40 8.59 12.11
CA GLU A 98 -5.19 7.44 11.66
C GLU A 98 -4.42 6.62 10.62
N GLN A 99 -3.81 7.27 9.63
CA GLN A 99 -2.98 6.58 8.64
C GLN A 99 -1.77 5.90 9.27
N ILE A 100 -1.09 6.55 10.21
CA ILE A 100 0.05 5.95 10.91
C ILE A 100 -0.39 4.74 11.73
N THR A 101 -1.51 4.83 12.45
CA THR A 101 -2.06 3.73 13.24
C THR A 101 -2.47 2.55 12.35
N ALA A 102 -3.05 2.86 11.19
CA ALA A 102 -3.40 1.88 10.18
C ALA A 102 -2.17 1.22 9.55
N ALA A 103 -1.10 1.99 9.33
CA ALA A 103 0.18 1.48 8.85
C ALA A 103 0.73 0.40 9.78
N GLU A 104 0.62 0.59 11.09
CA GLU A 104 1.05 -0.42 12.07
C GLU A 104 0.22 -1.70 12.02
N LYS A 105 -1.10 -1.59 11.83
CA LYS A 105 -1.99 -2.74 11.63
C LYS A 105 -1.64 -3.46 10.32
N PHE A 106 -1.41 -2.71 9.26
CA PHE A 106 -1.01 -3.23 7.96
C PHE A 106 0.34 -3.98 8.02
N VAL A 107 1.35 -3.43 8.69
CA VAL A 107 2.64 -4.09 8.91
C VAL A 107 2.46 -5.42 9.65
N LYS A 108 1.61 -5.46 10.68
CA LYS A 108 1.30 -6.70 11.40
C LYS A 108 0.65 -7.76 10.51
N LEU A 109 -0.17 -7.35 9.54
CA LEU A 109 -0.80 -8.25 8.56
C LEU A 109 0.18 -8.73 7.48
N LEU A 110 1.17 -7.91 7.11
CA LEU A 110 2.21 -8.29 6.16
C LEU A 110 3.24 -9.26 6.73
N LEU A 111 3.47 -9.22 8.04
CA LEU A 111 4.39 -10.14 8.70
C LEU A 111 3.73 -11.53 8.82
N PRO A 112 4.36 -12.60 8.29
CA PRO A 112 3.83 -13.94 8.46
C PRO A 112 3.72 -14.28 9.95
N SER A 113 2.59 -14.86 10.34
CA SER A 113 2.39 -15.41 11.68
C SER A 113 3.52 -16.39 12.02
N GLU A 114 3.92 -16.50 13.29
CA GLU A 114 5.05 -17.36 13.73
C GLU A 114 4.96 -18.80 13.20
N GLY A 115 3.74 -19.32 12.97
CA GLY A 115 3.52 -20.64 12.36
C GLY A 115 3.92 -20.74 10.88
N ILE A 116 3.85 -19.65 10.11
CA ILE A 116 4.26 -19.61 8.70
C ILE A 116 5.79 -19.53 8.59
N LYS A 117 6.48 -18.90 9.55
CA LYS A 117 7.96 -18.91 9.61
C LYS A 117 8.49 -20.35 9.69
N HIS A 118 7.85 -21.21 10.47
CA HIS A 118 8.28 -22.59 10.65
C HIS A 118 8.13 -23.44 9.38
N ASN A 119 7.05 -23.23 8.61
CA ASN A 119 6.82 -23.89 7.32
C ASN A 119 7.74 -23.35 6.21
N LEU A 120 8.02 -22.04 6.18
CA LEU A 120 8.92 -21.42 5.20
C LEU A 120 10.40 -21.78 5.43
N LEU A 121 10.81 -22.00 6.69
CA LEU A 121 12.13 -22.52 7.04
C LEU A 121 12.29 -24.01 6.67
N GLN A 122 11.21 -24.80 6.70
CA GLN A 122 11.22 -26.20 6.28
C GLN A 122 11.25 -26.40 4.76
N GLN A 123 10.89 -25.38 3.97
CA GLN A 123 10.85 -25.45 2.51
C GLN A 123 12.10 -24.88 1.81
N ASP A 124 13.18 -24.53 2.52
CA ASP A 124 14.42 -23.95 1.96
C ASP A 124 14.20 -22.73 1.05
N LEU A 125 13.07 -22.03 1.21
CA LEU A 125 12.69 -20.85 0.41
C LEU A 125 13.17 -19.53 1.03
N MET A 126 13.90 -19.61 2.16
CA MET A 126 14.55 -18.50 2.83
C MET A 126 16.08 -18.63 2.69
N PRO A 127 16.74 -17.94 1.73
CA PRO A 127 18.18 -17.74 1.84
C PRO A 127 18.44 -16.93 3.13
N THR A 128 19.55 -17.26 3.79
CA THR A 128 19.96 -16.83 5.15
C THR A 128 20.22 -15.32 5.32
N TYR A 129 19.70 -14.47 4.44
CA TYR A 129 19.75 -13.01 4.51
C TYR A 129 18.47 -12.41 3.88
N PRO A 130 17.52 -11.83 4.65
CA PRO A 130 16.30 -11.32 4.05
C PRO A 130 16.57 -9.92 3.51
N LYS A 131 16.93 -9.82 2.23
CA LYS A 131 16.83 -8.59 1.44
C LYS A 131 15.69 -8.73 0.45
N TYR A 132 14.47 -8.94 0.98
CA TYR A 132 13.28 -8.99 0.15
C TYR A 132 12.97 -7.57 -0.31
N SER A 133 12.87 -7.39 -1.63
CA SER A 133 12.34 -6.14 -2.17
C SER A 133 10.84 -6.04 -1.87
N PRO A 134 10.29 -4.82 -1.70
CA PRO A 134 8.88 -4.62 -1.38
C PRO A 134 7.91 -5.29 -2.39
N SER A 135 8.30 -5.39 -3.66
CA SER A 135 7.54 -6.12 -4.69
C SER A 135 7.48 -7.63 -4.46
N VAL A 136 8.54 -8.24 -3.92
CA VAL A 136 8.57 -9.67 -3.58
C VAL A 136 7.68 -9.97 -2.39
N VAL A 137 7.69 -9.10 -1.37
CA VAL A 137 6.80 -9.22 -0.21
C VAL A 137 5.35 -9.13 -0.66
N ALA A 138 5.00 -8.11 -1.45
CA ALA A 138 3.65 -7.94 -1.98
C ALA A 138 3.18 -9.15 -2.83
N ALA A 139 4.05 -9.66 -3.71
CA ALA A 139 3.73 -10.82 -4.53
C ALA A 139 3.49 -12.09 -3.70
N LEU A 140 4.33 -12.35 -2.70
CA LEU A 140 4.18 -13.49 -1.77
C LEU A 140 2.86 -13.40 -0.98
N THR A 141 2.50 -12.21 -0.50
CA THR A 141 1.25 -11.99 0.21
C THR A 141 0.04 -12.26 -0.68
N ILE A 142 0.03 -11.74 -1.92
CA ILE A 142 -1.09 -11.94 -2.87
C ILE A 142 -1.27 -13.42 -3.21
N LEU A 143 -0.17 -14.14 -3.45
CA LEU A 143 -0.21 -15.57 -3.80
C LEU A 143 -0.74 -16.43 -2.64
N ASN A 144 -0.40 -16.07 -1.40
CA ASN A 144 -0.78 -16.86 -0.22
C ASN A 144 -2.13 -16.45 0.39
N TYR A 145 -2.63 -15.23 0.12
CA TYR A 145 -3.95 -14.78 0.55
C TYR A 145 -5.08 -15.69 0.06
N GLY A 146 -4.94 -16.26 -1.16
CA GLY A 146 -5.92 -17.20 -1.72
C GLY A 146 -5.94 -18.59 -1.06
N ASN A 147 -4.87 -18.97 -0.35
CA ASN A 147 -4.79 -20.25 0.37
C ASN A 147 -5.37 -20.17 1.78
N SER A 148 -5.37 -19.00 2.42
CA SER A 148 -5.90 -18.81 3.77
C SER A 148 -7.44 -18.80 3.88
N LEU A 149 -8.15 -18.81 2.75
CA LEU A 149 -9.63 -18.85 2.69
C LEU A 149 -10.18 -20.26 2.40
N ARG A 150 -9.32 -21.29 2.41
CA ARG A 150 -9.70 -22.70 2.19
C ARG A 150 -9.60 -23.59 3.44
N ASP A 151 -9.21 -23.00 4.56
CA ASP A 151 -9.27 -23.61 5.90
C ASP A 151 -10.32 -22.87 6.76
#